data_AF-A0A8T5U5Y2-F1
#
_entry.id   AF-A0A8T5U5Y2-F1
#
_cell.length_a   1.000
_cell.length_b   1.000
_cell.length_c   1.000
_cell.angle_alpha   90.00
_cell.angle_beta   90.00
_cell.angle_gamma   90.00
#
_symmetry.space_group_name_H-M   'P 1'
#
loop_
_entity.id
_entity.type
_entity.pdbx_description
1 polymer ?
#
loop_
_entity_poly.entity_id
_entity_poly.type
_entity_poly.pdbx_seq_one_letter_code
_entity_poly.pdbx_strand_id
1 'polypeptide(L)'
;MIFQIEYWPYISAFFTWVSESAGIFVLITGVIALTWLGFERKRRGSFFKKKSEDEGTSTISKLLRFLSYFGVIIGILDVWAGAMGLILDISPSFKYGAITPHADHFTCIFLIVVGIAMFFKPINDLPLSSILGLIAGSATAFILALLIPDSAVEFIAIFINPKLLLIIVFIIITVLVAFTAKFSIGVLQAISKFLSWPPVAFVIMIFGFLQGILLWGFGISIFMNIL
;
A
#
# COMPACT_ATOMS: atom_id res chain seq x y z
N MET A 1 -7.87 30.87 15.02
CA MET A 1 -8.02 30.90 13.55
C MET A 1 -6.62 30.79 12.93
N ILE A 2 -5.98 29.65 13.13
CA ILE A 2 -4.56 29.43 12.83
C ILE A 2 -4.49 28.13 12.03
N PHE A 3 -3.88 28.19 10.84
CA PHE A 3 -3.59 27.10 9.89
C PHE A 3 -4.69 26.61 8.92
N GLN A 4 -5.47 27.50 8.31
CA GLN A 4 -5.94 27.26 6.93
C GLN A 4 -4.82 27.65 5.95
N ILE A 5 -3.74 26.87 5.92
CA ILE A 5 -2.71 27.06 4.89
C ILE A 5 -3.19 26.39 3.59
N GLU A 6 -3.03 27.10 2.47
CA GLU A 6 -3.31 26.79 1.07
C GLU A 6 -2.55 25.55 0.52
N TYR A 7 -2.38 24.48 1.30
CA TYR A 7 -1.74 23.23 0.83
C TYR A 7 -2.70 22.32 0.09
N TRP A 8 -4.00 22.49 0.31
CA TRP A 8 -5.03 21.63 -0.26
C TRP A 8 -4.97 21.49 -1.79
N PRO A 9 -4.75 22.57 -2.58
CA PRO A 9 -4.64 22.46 -4.04
C PRO A 9 -3.44 21.61 -4.50
N TYR A 10 -2.31 21.70 -3.80
CA TYR A 10 -1.12 20.91 -4.12
C TYR A 10 -1.33 19.43 -3.78
N ILE A 11 -1.96 19.16 -2.64
CA ILE A 11 -2.29 17.82 -2.17
C ILE A 11 -3.31 17.18 -3.12
N SER A 12 -4.37 17.90 -3.51
CA SER A 12 -5.37 17.40 -4.46
C SER A 12 -4.76 17.17 -5.84
N ALA A 13 -3.93 18.08 -6.35
CA ALA A 13 -3.26 17.91 -7.64
C ALA A 13 -2.35 16.68 -7.64
N PHE A 14 -1.62 16.45 -6.54
CA PHE A 14 -0.82 15.24 -6.38
C PHE A 14 -1.69 13.98 -6.40
N PHE A 15 -2.80 13.94 -5.65
CA PHE A 15 -3.68 12.76 -5.62
C PHE A 15 -4.38 12.50 -6.95
N THR A 16 -4.84 13.54 -7.63
CA THR A 16 -5.41 13.42 -8.97
C THR A 16 -4.38 12.84 -9.94
N TRP A 17 -3.15 13.38 -9.95
CA TRP A 17 -2.08 12.87 -10.79
C TRP A 17 -1.72 11.41 -10.50
N VAL A 18 -1.68 11.03 -9.21
CA VAL A 18 -1.45 9.64 -8.80
C VAL A 18 -2.56 8.72 -9.32
N SER A 19 -3.84 9.12 -9.19
CA SER A 19 -4.97 8.34 -9.70
C SER A 19 -5.00 8.24 -11.23
N GLU A 20 -4.72 9.32 -11.95
CA GLU A 20 -4.60 9.33 -13.41
C GLU A 20 -3.38 8.54 -13.92
N SER A 21 -2.43 8.25 -13.03
CA SER A 21 -1.26 7.42 -13.33
C SER A 21 -1.48 5.93 -13.05
N ALA A 22 -2.69 5.54 -12.62
CA ALA A 22 -3.03 4.14 -12.28
C ALA A 22 -2.68 3.16 -13.40
N GLY A 23 -2.93 3.48 -14.67
CA GLY A 23 -2.56 2.63 -15.81
C GLY A 23 -1.05 2.37 -15.92
N ILE A 24 -0.22 3.37 -15.61
CA ILE A 24 1.24 3.22 -15.56
C ILE A 24 1.63 2.37 -14.35
N PHE A 25 1.01 2.61 -13.20
CA PHE A 25 1.27 1.84 -12.00
C PHE A 25 0.95 0.36 -12.17
N VAL A 26 -0.18 0.02 -12.81
CA VAL A 26 -0.50 -1.37 -13.19
C VAL A 26 0.61 -2.01 -14.04
N LEU A 27 1.17 -1.26 -15.00
CA LEU A 27 2.26 -1.73 -15.85
C LEU A 27 3.54 -1.97 -15.04
N ILE A 28 3.94 -1.01 -14.21
CA ILE A 28 5.11 -1.12 -13.32
C ILE A 28 4.91 -2.30 -12.37
N THR A 29 3.70 -2.50 -11.87
CA THR A 29 3.34 -3.63 -11.02
C THR A 29 3.49 -4.96 -11.74
N GLY A 30 3.18 -5.03 -13.04
CA GLY A 30 3.53 -6.17 -13.89
C GLY A 30 5.05 -6.45 -13.93
N VAL A 31 5.87 -5.40 -14.08
CA VAL A 31 7.34 -5.52 -14.06
C VAL A 31 7.85 -6.02 -12.70
N ILE A 32 7.27 -5.53 -11.59
CA ILE A 32 7.65 -5.95 -10.24
C ILE A 32 7.20 -7.38 -9.99
N ALA A 33 6.03 -7.80 -10.47
CA ALA A 33 5.58 -9.19 -10.41
C ALA A 33 6.51 -10.14 -11.19
N LEU A 34 7.16 -9.70 -12.26
CA LEU A 34 8.21 -10.47 -12.94
C LEU A 34 9.39 -10.78 -12.00
N THR A 35 9.77 -9.83 -11.15
CA THR A 35 10.81 -10.07 -10.14
C THR A 35 10.38 -11.15 -9.15
N TRP A 36 9.08 -11.23 -8.83
CA TRP A 36 8.53 -12.23 -7.93
C TRP A 36 8.71 -13.64 -8.49
N LEU A 37 8.43 -13.82 -9.78
CA LEU A 37 8.71 -15.07 -10.48
C LEU A 37 10.18 -15.46 -10.42
N GLY A 38 11.09 -14.51 -10.66
CA GLY A 38 12.53 -14.74 -10.60
C GLY A 38 12.99 -15.14 -9.19
N PHE A 39 12.50 -14.41 -8.17
CA PHE A 39 12.78 -14.67 -6.76
C PHE A 39 12.30 -16.04 -6.31
N GLU A 40 11.04 -16.37 -6.57
CA GLU A 40 10.45 -17.60 -6.08
C GLU A 40 10.96 -18.83 -6.85
N ARG A 41 11.18 -18.71 -8.17
CA ARG A 41 11.75 -19.81 -8.98
C ARG A 41 13.16 -20.15 -8.49
N LYS A 42 13.98 -19.14 -8.19
CA LYS A 42 15.33 -19.34 -7.64
C LYS A 42 15.28 -19.88 -6.21
N ARG A 43 14.30 -19.47 -5.40
CA ARG A 43 14.15 -19.90 -4.00
C ARG A 43 13.51 -21.29 -3.83
N ARG A 44 12.63 -21.72 -4.74
CA ARG A 44 11.89 -22.99 -4.64
C ARG A 44 12.40 -24.09 -5.59
N GLY A 45 13.28 -23.75 -6.54
CA GLY A 45 13.82 -24.67 -7.55
C GLY A 45 12.82 -25.15 -8.63
N SER A 46 11.50 -25.08 -8.38
CA SER A 46 10.44 -25.48 -9.32
C SER A 46 9.13 -24.70 -9.09
N PHE A 47 8.31 -24.56 -10.13
CA PHE A 47 7.02 -23.85 -10.12
C PHE A 47 5.95 -24.49 -9.22
N PHE A 48 6.02 -25.81 -9.01
CA PHE A 48 4.95 -26.58 -8.34
C PHE A 48 5.33 -27.15 -6.98
N LYS A 49 6.58 -26.99 -6.51
CA LYS A 49 6.98 -27.49 -5.19
C LYS A 49 6.51 -26.55 -4.07
N LYS A 50 5.87 -27.14 -3.05
CA LYS A 50 5.56 -26.49 -1.77
C LYS A 50 6.86 -26.30 -0.99
N LYS A 51 7.03 -25.14 -0.37
CA LYS A 51 8.26 -24.75 0.34
C LYS A 51 8.46 -25.65 1.57
N SER A 52 9.58 -26.36 1.68
CA SER A 52 10.04 -26.91 2.96
C SER A 52 10.50 -25.75 3.86
N GLU A 53 10.15 -25.79 5.14
CA GLU A 53 10.35 -24.67 6.08
C GLU A 53 11.82 -24.29 6.34
N ASP A 54 12.76 -25.17 6.01
CA ASP A 54 14.18 -24.90 6.14
C ASP A 54 14.78 -24.49 4.80
N GLU A 55 15.04 -23.20 4.63
CA GLU A 55 16.24 -22.71 3.94
C GLU A 55 16.37 -21.20 4.12
N GLY A 56 17.20 -20.85 5.10
CA GLY A 56 17.68 -19.51 5.36
C GLY A 56 18.61 -19.02 4.24
N THR A 57 18.61 -17.71 4.05
CA THR A 57 19.72 -16.97 3.42
C THR A 57 20.16 -17.47 2.05
N SER A 58 19.25 -17.62 1.08
CA SER A 58 19.71 -17.60 -0.31
C SER A 58 20.34 -16.23 -0.58
N THR A 59 21.57 -16.18 -1.10
CA THR A 59 22.23 -14.95 -1.56
C THR A 59 21.41 -14.29 -2.66
N ILE A 60 20.47 -13.44 -2.25
CA ILE A 60 19.66 -12.58 -3.11
C ILE A 60 20.59 -11.56 -3.74
N SER A 61 20.51 -11.36 -5.06
CA SER A 61 21.32 -10.35 -5.72
C SER A 61 20.96 -8.95 -5.19
N LYS A 62 21.92 -8.04 -5.05
CA LYS A 62 21.66 -6.67 -4.59
C LYS A 62 20.56 -5.98 -5.41
N LEU A 63 20.52 -6.26 -6.72
CA LEU A 63 19.50 -5.78 -7.66
C LEU A 63 18.10 -6.31 -7.32
N LEU A 64 17.98 -7.59 -7.00
CA LEU A 64 16.71 -8.20 -6.60
C LEU A 64 16.21 -7.60 -5.27
N ARG A 65 17.11 -7.41 -4.29
CA ARG A 65 16.76 -6.74 -3.02
C ARG A 65 16.32 -5.30 -3.23
N PHE A 66 17.01 -4.56 -4.10
CA PHE A 66 16.65 -3.20 -4.49
C PHE A 66 15.27 -3.13 -5.15
N LEU A 67 14.98 -4.02 -6.11
CA LEU A 67 13.66 -4.11 -6.76
C LEU A 67 12.54 -4.46 -5.77
N SER A 68 12.83 -5.27 -4.75
CA SER A 68 11.88 -5.56 -3.67
C SER A 68 11.55 -4.31 -2.85
N TYR A 69 12.54 -3.45 -2.57
CA TYR A 69 12.29 -2.16 -1.91
C TYR A 69 11.53 -1.18 -2.80
N PHE A 70 11.86 -1.15 -4.09
CA PHE A 70 11.09 -0.38 -5.06
C PHE A 70 9.62 -0.84 -5.10
N GLY A 71 9.39 -2.14 -4.97
CA GLY A 71 8.05 -2.73 -4.79
C GLY A 71 7.26 -2.16 -3.62
N VAL A 72 7.89 -1.79 -2.50
CA VAL A 72 7.18 -1.15 -1.38
C VAL A 72 6.65 0.22 -1.79
N ILE A 73 7.49 1.02 -2.44
CA ILE A 73 7.15 2.38 -2.87
C ILE A 73 6.02 2.32 -3.90
N ILE A 74 6.16 1.46 -4.91
CA ILE A 74 5.11 1.24 -5.90
C ILE A 74 3.84 0.70 -5.25
N GLY A 75 3.94 -0.24 -4.30
CA GLY A 75 2.78 -0.76 -3.60
C GLY A 75 1.99 0.31 -2.82
N ILE A 76 2.68 1.30 -2.24
CA ILE A 76 2.02 2.46 -1.62
C ILE A 76 1.30 3.28 -2.69
N LEU A 77 1.96 3.57 -3.81
CA LEU A 77 1.37 4.34 -4.91
C LEU A 77 0.17 3.62 -5.54
N ASP A 78 0.22 2.29 -5.67
CA ASP A 78 -0.88 1.46 -6.16
C ASP A 78 -2.10 1.56 -5.25
N VAL A 79 -1.92 1.37 -3.94
CA VAL A 79 -3.01 1.51 -2.96
C VAL A 79 -3.60 2.92 -3.04
N TRP A 80 -2.75 3.93 -3.16
CA TRP A 80 -3.19 5.31 -3.24
C TRP A 80 -3.98 5.59 -4.51
N ALA A 81 -3.44 5.20 -5.67
CA ALA A 81 -4.06 5.40 -6.97
C ALA A 81 -5.41 4.69 -7.05
N GLY A 82 -5.49 3.44 -6.57
CA GLY A 82 -6.73 2.68 -6.52
C GLY A 82 -7.76 3.26 -5.54
N ALA A 83 -7.35 3.63 -4.32
CA ALA A 83 -8.27 4.18 -3.33
C ALA A 83 -8.82 5.55 -3.76
N MET A 84 -7.96 6.45 -4.22
CA MET A 84 -8.37 7.77 -4.68
C MET A 84 -9.14 7.71 -5.99
N GLY A 85 -8.79 6.77 -6.89
CA GLY A 85 -9.57 6.49 -8.10
C GLY A 85 -11.02 6.14 -7.76
N LEU A 86 -11.26 5.27 -6.77
CA LEU A 86 -12.61 4.91 -6.33
C LEU A 86 -13.33 6.04 -5.57
N ILE A 87 -12.63 6.73 -4.67
CA ILE A 87 -13.25 7.77 -3.82
C ILE A 87 -13.65 8.99 -4.64
N LEU A 88 -12.81 9.40 -5.59
CA LEU A 88 -12.99 10.61 -6.38
C LEU A 88 -13.55 10.33 -7.78
N ASP A 89 -13.86 9.07 -8.10
CA ASP A 89 -14.32 8.62 -9.42
C ASP A 89 -13.37 9.07 -10.57
N ILE A 90 -12.06 8.94 -10.35
CA ILE A 90 -11.04 9.39 -11.30
C ILE A 90 -10.69 8.25 -12.26
N SER A 91 -10.66 8.56 -13.54
CA SER A 91 -10.25 7.64 -14.59
C SER A 91 -8.80 7.17 -14.41
N PRO A 92 -8.49 5.87 -14.63
CA PRO A 92 -7.16 5.30 -14.37
C PRO A 92 -6.07 5.74 -15.36
N SER A 93 -6.41 6.45 -16.44
CA SER A 93 -5.44 7.07 -17.34
C SER A 93 -6.04 8.26 -18.07
N PHE A 94 -5.20 9.21 -18.49
CA PHE A 94 -5.63 10.35 -19.31
C PHE A 94 -6.36 9.92 -20.60
N LYS A 95 -5.87 8.87 -21.26
CA LYS A 95 -6.48 8.35 -22.50
C LYS A 95 -7.79 7.62 -22.24
N TYR A 96 -7.89 6.91 -21.13
CA TYR A 96 -9.13 6.25 -20.72
C TYR A 96 -10.18 7.30 -20.36
N GLY A 97 -9.82 8.32 -19.58
CA GLY A 97 -10.69 9.44 -19.19
C GLY A 97 -11.28 10.22 -20.37
N ALA A 98 -10.56 10.28 -21.50
CA ALA A 98 -11.05 10.91 -22.72
C ALA A 98 -12.24 10.16 -23.37
N ILE A 99 -12.40 8.86 -23.09
CA ILE A 99 -13.45 8.00 -23.63
C ILE A 99 -14.48 7.66 -22.55
N THR A 100 -14.03 7.45 -21.31
CA THR A 100 -14.82 7.04 -20.16
C THR A 100 -14.36 7.85 -18.95
N PRO A 101 -15.11 8.89 -18.54
CA PRO A 101 -14.68 9.85 -17.52
C PRO A 101 -14.86 9.33 -16.07
N HIS A 102 -15.02 8.01 -15.89
CA HIS A 102 -15.28 7.37 -14.61
C HIS A 102 -14.13 6.44 -14.22
N ALA A 103 -14.08 6.08 -12.95
CA ALA A 103 -13.12 5.11 -12.44
C ALA A 103 -13.40 3.70 -12.99
N ASP A 104 -12.33 3.04 -13.42
CA ASP A 104 -12.37 1.60 -13.65
C ASP A 104 -12.23 0.90 -12.29
N HIS A 105 -13.38 0.47 -11.77
CA HIS A 105 -13.49 -0.19 -10.48
C HIS A 105 -12.60 -1.43 -10.37
N PHE A 106 -12.52 -2.23 -11.44
CA PHE A 106 -11.70 -3.45 -11.43
C PHE A 106 -10.22 -3.10 -11.30
N THR A 107 -9.75 -2.14 -12.10
CA THR A 107 -8.36 -1.67 -12.03
C THR A 107 -8.02 -1.09 -10.67
N CYS A 108 -8.91 -0.29 -10.10
CA CYS A 108 -8.68 0.34 -8.81
C CYS A 108 -8.63 -0.69 -7.68
N ILE A 109 -9.56 -1.65 -7.66
CA ILE A 109 -9.56 -2.76 -6.68
C ILE A 109 -8.30 -3.62 -6.85
N PHE A 110 -7.92 -3.93 -8.09
CA PHE A 110 -6.70 -4.68 -8.39
C PHE A 110 -5.46 -3.98 -7.83
N LEU A 111 -5.31 -2.67 -8.07
CA LEU A 111 -4.21 -1.87 -7.54
C LEU A 111 -4.19 -1.88 -6.00
N ILE A 112 -5.33 -1.75 -5.34
CA ILE A 112 -5.38 -1.84 -3.86
C ILE A 112 -4.89 -3.21 -3.39
N VAL A 113 -5.42 -4.29 -3.95
CA VAL A 113 -5.09 -5.66 -3.52
C VAL A 113 -3.61 -5.98 -3.78
N VAL A 114 -3.11 -5.69 -4.98
CA VAL A 114 -1.72 -5.98 -5.35
C VAL A 114 -0.74 -5.02 -4.68
N GLY A 115 -1.11 -3.76 -4.50
CA GLY A 115 -0.32 -2.77 -3.79
C GLY A 115 -0.11 -3.14 -2.32
N ILE A 116 -1.16 -3.61 -1.64
CA ILE A 116 -1.04 -4.22 -0.30
C ILE A 116 -0.07 -5.41 -0.39
N ALA A 117 -0.26 -6.34 -1.33
CA ALA A 117 0.61 -7.51 -1.44
C ALA A 117 2.10 -7.15 -1.62
N MET A 118 2.39 -6.12 -2.43
CA MET A 118 3.71 -5.55 -2.68
C MET A 118 4.31 -4.92 -1.44
N PHE A 119 3.53 -4.12 -0.73
CA PHE A 119 3.92 -3.50 0.52
C PHE A 119 4.30 -4.54 1.58
N PHE A 120 3.52 -5.62 1.67
CA PHE A 120 3.75 -6.69 2.64
C PHE A 120 4.84 -7.70 2.22
N LYS A 121 5.37 -7.63 0.99
CA LYS A 121 6.33 -8.63 0.49
C LYS A 121 7.67 -8.64 1.26
N PRO A 122 8.32 -7.50 1.55
CA PRO A 122 9.61 -7.50 2.25
C PRO A 122 9.54 -7.81 3.74
N ILE A 123 8.34 -8.09 4.29
CA ILE A 123 8.12 -8.26 5.74
C ILE A 123 8.85 -9.47 6.32
N ASN A 124 9.19 -10.48 5.52
CA ASN A 124 9.98 -11.60 6.03
C ASN A 124 11.47 -11.22 6.23
N ASP A 125 11.95 -10.12 5.65
CA ASP A 125 13.37 -9.73 5.64
C ASP A 125 13.66 -8.47 6.49
N LEU A 126 12.64 -7.77 7.02
CA LEU A 126 12.78 -6.58 7.86
C LEU A 126 11.78 -6.59 9.02
N PRO A 127 12.09 -5.94 10.17
CA PRO A 127 11.11 -5.67 11.24
C PRO A 127 10.12 -4.57 10.83
N LEU A 128 9.56 -4.67 9.62
CA LEU A 128 8.60 -3.73 9.03
C LEU A 128 7.35 -3.60 9.89
N SER A 129 6.94 -4.71 10.51
CA SER A 129 5.95 -4.78 11.58
C SER A 129 6.18 -3.75 12.69
N SER A 130 7.40 -3.66 13.20
CA SER A 130 7.78 -2.75 14.28
C SER A 130 7.88 -1.30 13.79
N ILE A 131 8.41 -1.09 12.58
CA ILE A 131 8.50 0.24 11.96
C ILE A 131 7.11 0.81 11.69
N LEU A 132 6.20 0.00 11.14
CA LEU A 132 4.83 0.42 10.85
C LEU A 132 4.02 0.65 12.12
N GLY A 133 4.16 -0.22 13.12
CA GLY A 133 3.55 0.01 14.43
C GLY A 133 4.03 1.31 15.06
N LEU A 134 5.33 1.61 14.95
CA LEU A 134 5.91 2.85 15.47
C LEU A 134 5.38 4.09 14.73
N ILE A 135 5.34 4.06 13.40
CA ILE A 135 4.82 5.16 12.57
C ILE A 135 3.33 5.38 12.86
N ALA A 136 2.52 4.32 12.86
CA ALA A 136 1.09 4.41 13.12
C ALA A 136 0.78 4.92 14.55
N GLY A 137 1.50 4.41 15.55
CA GLY A 137 1.38 4.86 16.94
C GLY A 137 1.76 6.33 17.10
N SER A 138 2.87 6.76 16.49
CA SER A 138 3.34 8.15 16.54
C SER A 138 2.39 9.10 15.81
N ALA A 139 1.90 8.73 14.63
CA ALA A 139 0.94 9.53 13.87
C ALA A 139 -0.39 9.69 14.62
N THR A 140 -0.90 8.61 15.22
CA THR A 140 -2.14 8.65 16.01
C THR A 140 -1.98 9.58 17.21
N ALA A 141 -0.86 9.48 17.92
CA ALA A 141 -0.55 10.35 19.05
C ALA A 141 -0.49 11.82 18.66
N PHE A 142 0.17 12.10 17.53
CA PHE A 142 0.31 13.44 16.98
C PHE A 142 -1.04 14.03 16.58
N ILE A 143 -1.87 13.27 15.86
CA ILE A 143 -3.22 13.68 15.46
C ILE A 143 -4.09 13.96 16.69
N LEU A 144 -4.06 13.08 17.70
CA LEU A 144 -4.79 13.30 18.94
C LEU A 144 -4.31 14.54 19.69
N ALA A 145 -3.00 14.78 19.76
CA ALA A 145 -2.46 15.98 20.37
C ALA A 145 -2.93 17.27 19.68
N LEU A 146 -3.14 17.23 18.36
CA LEU A 146 -3.69 18.37 17.60
C LEU A 146 -5.20 18.54 17.75
N LEU A 147 -5.94 17.44 17.97
CA LEU A 147 -7.41 17.46 18.02
C LEU A 147 -7.97 17.80 19.41
N ILE A 148 -7.17 17.72 20.48
CA ILE A 148 -7.62 18.05 21.83
C ILE A 148 -7.75 19.59 21.94
N PRO A 149 -8.96 20.13 22.20
CA PRO A 149 -9.15 21.57 22.35
C PRO A 149 -8.58 22.08 23.68
N ASP A 150 -8.07 23.32 23.70
CA ASP A 150 -7.45 23.93 24.89
C ASP A 150 -8.40 23.98 26.10
N SER A 151 -9.71 24.13 25.87
CA SER A 151 -10.73 24.10 26.93
C SER A 151 -10.82 22.74 27.64
N ALA A 152 -10.57 21.64 26.94
CA ALA A 152 -10.47 20.31 27.55
C ALA A 152 -9.19 20.17 28.36
N VAL A 153 -8.09 20.78 27.90
CA VAL A 153 -6.81 20.81 28.64
C VAL A 153 -6.95 21.57 29.95
N GLU A 154 -7.62 22.73 29.94
CA GLU A 154 -7.89 23.53 31.16
C GLU A 154 -8.76 22.79 32.17
N PHE A 155 -9.81 22.10 31.71
CA PHE A 155 -10.69 21.32 32.59
C PHE A 155 -9.96 20.12 33.21
N ILE A 156 -9.11 19.45 32.45
CA ILE A 156 -8.32 18.30 32.90
C ILE A 156 -7.20 18.74 33.85
N ALA A 157 -6.59 19.91 33.61
CA ALA A 157 -5.49 20.46 34.41
C ALA A 157 -5.84 20.68 35.89
N ILE A 158 -7.13 20.78 36.23
CA ILE A 158 -7.63 20.87 37.61
C ILE A 158 -7.36 19.57 38.39
N PHE A 159 -7.39 18.41 37.71
CA PHE A 159 -7.31 17.09 38.34
C PHE A 159 -6.01 16.34 38.04
N ILE A 160 -5.49 16.45 36.82
CA ILE A 160 -4.30 15.73 36.36
C ILE A 160 -3.46 16.65 35.48
N ASN A 161 -2.13 16.58 35.60
CA ASN A 161 -1.23 17.25 34.67
C ASN A 161 -1.49 16.75 33.23
N PRO A 162 -1.94 17.60 32.29
CA PRO A 162 -2.33 17.16 30.96
C PRO A 162 -1.21 16.44 30.19
N LYS A 163 0.06 16.77 30.47
CA LYS A 163 1.21 16.07 29.88
C LYS A 163 1.26 14.59 30.29
N LEU A 164 0.98 14.28 31.55
CA LEU A 164 0.95 12.90 32.05
C LEU A 164 -0.22 12.12 31.47
N LEU A 165 -1.40 12.75 31.35
CA LEU A 165 -2.57 12.13 30.73
C LEU A 165 -2.30 11.76 29.27
N LEU A 166 -1.66 12.66 28.51
CA LEU A 166 -1.32 12.43 27.10
C LEU A 166 -0.31 11.29 26.94
N ILE A 167 0.66 11.17 27.86
CA ILE A 167 1.60 10.04 27.90
C ILE A 167 0.86 8.72 28.19
N ILE A 168 -0.07 8.69 29.13
CA ILE A 168 -0.85 7.49 29.46
C ILE A 168 -1.71 7.06 28.26
N VAL A 169 -2.42 8.00 27.64
CA VAL A 169 -3.21 7.75 26.43
C VAL A 169 -2.32 7.25 25.29
N PHE A 170 -1.15 7.84 25.11
CA PHE A 170 -0.17 7.39 24.10
C PHE A 170 0.27 5.95 24.34
N ILE A 171 0.58 5.57 25.58
CA ILE A 171 0.99 4.20 25.93
C ILE A 171 -0.16 3.24 25.64
N ILE A 172 -1.39 3.56 26.08
CA ILE A 172 -2.57 2.70 25.85
C ILE A 172 -2.82 2.50 24.35
N ILE A 173 -2.79 3.58 23.56
CA ILE A 173 -3.00 3.51 22.11
C ILE A 173 -1.87 2.75 21.43
N THR A 174 -0.62 3.00 21.81
CA THR A 174 0.54 2.30 21.24
C THR A 174 0.45 0.80 21.52
N VAL A 175 0.05 0.41 22.73
CA VAL A 175 -0.18 -0.99 23.10
C VAL A 175 -1.32 -1.59 22.26
N LEU A 176 -2.45 -0.89 22.13
CA LEU A 176 -3.59 -1.34 21.33
C LEU A 176 -3.19 -1.54 19.87
N VAL A 177 -2.56 -0.55 19.25
CA VAL A 177 -2.04 -0.61 17.87
C VAL A 177 -1.03 -1.74 17.71
N ALA A 178 -0.11 -1.93 18.66
CA ALA A 178 0.85 -3.03 18.62
C ALA A 178 0.19 -4.41 18.65
N PHE A 179 -0.83 -4.59 19.50
CA PHE A 179 -1.60 -5.84 19.57
C PHE A 179 -2.40 -6.09 18.29
N THR A 180 -3.13 -5.08 17.81
CA THR A 180 -3.92 -5.18 16.57
C THR A 180 -3.03 -5.44 15.37
N ALA A 181 -1.91 -4.72 15.25
CA ALA A 181 -0.95 -4.92 14.17
C ALA A 181 -0.39 -6.35 14.19
N LYS A 182 -0.03 -6.89 15.36
CA LYS A 182 0.51 -8.26 15.49
C LYS A 182 -0.44 -9.31 14.89
N PHE A 183 -1.75 -9.15 15.08
CA PHE A 183 -2.74 -10.07 14.52
C PHE A 183 -2.94 -9.85 13.01
N SER A 184 -3.10 -8.60 12.57
CA SER A 184 -3.31 -8.27 11.15
C SER A 184 -2.13 -8.64 10.27
N ILE A 185 -0.89 -8.54 10.78
CA ILE A 185 0.32 -8.88 10.04
C ILE A 185 0.30 -10.35 9.59
N GLY A 186 -0.20 -11.28 10.41
CA GLY A 186 -0.25 -12.70 10.04
C GLY A 186 -1.13 -12.96 8.81
N VAL A 187 -2.33 -12.35 8.78
CA VAL A 187 -3.26 -12.46 7.64
C VAL A 187 -2.68 -11.78 6.41
N LEU A 188 -2.16 -10.56 6.55
CA LEU A 188 -1.60 -9.79 5.44
C LEU A 188 -0.33 -10.46 4.86
N GLN A 189 0.48 -11.10 5.70
CA GLN A 189 1.59 -11.95 5.26
C GLN A 189 1.10 -13.18 4.49
N ALA A 190 0.01 -13.83 4.92
CA ALA A 190 -0.54 -14.98 4.21
C ALA A 190 -1.04 -14.57 2.82
N ILE A 191 -1.74 -13.45 2.71
CA ILE A 191 -2.20 -12.87 1.43
C ILE A 191 -0.99 -12.54 0.53
N SER A 192 0.03 -11.86 1.07
CA SER A 192 1.24 -11.53 0.32
C SER A 192 1.99 -12.78 -0.16
N LYS A 193 2.12 -13.82 0.69
CA LYS A 193 2.70 -15.13 0.31
C LYS A 193 1.89 -15.85 -0.78
N PHE A 194 0.56 -15.73 -0.74
CA PHE A 194 -0.31 -16.31 -1.76
C PHE A 194 -0.17 -15.57 -3.09
N LEU A 195 -0.24 -14.24 -3.09
CA LEU A 195 -0.14 -13.41 -4.30
C LEU A 195 1.25 -13.46 -4.94
N SER A 196 2.30 -13.68 -4.14
CA SER A 196 3.67 -13.90 -4.66
C SER A 196 3.94 -15.33 -5.13
N TRP A 197 3.02 -16.28 -4.94
CA TRP A 197 3.19 -17.65 -5.44
C TRP A 197 3.36 -17.66 -6.98
N PRO A 198 4.31 -18.42 -7.57
CA PRO A 198 4.67 -18.25 -8.98
C PRO A 198 3.53 -18.31 -9.99
N PRO A 199 2.56 -19.23 -9.87
CA PRO A 199 1.40 -19.22 -10.77
C PRO A 199 0.60 -17.92 -10.66
N VAL A 200 0.36 -17.43 -9.43
CA VAL A 200 -0.41 -16.21 -9.19
C VAL A 200 0.36 -14.97 -9.64
N ALA A 201 1.65 -14.89 -9.29
CA ALA A 201 2.53 -13.82 -9.74
C ALA A 201 2.64 -13.77 -11.27
N PHE A 202 2.57 -14.91 -11.96
CA PHE A 202 2.57 -14.98 -13.42
C PHE A 202 1.28 -14.41 -14.01
N VAL A 203 0.13 -14.73 -13.42
CA VAL A 203 -1.16 -14.14 -13.82
C VAL A 203 -1.15 -12.63 -13.57
N ILE A 204 -0.71 -12.17 -12.39
CA ILE A 204 -0.58 -10.74 -12.07
C ILE A 204 0.34 -10.04 -13.06
N MET A 205 1.46 -10.65 -13.42
CA MET A 205 2.40 -10.11 -14.39
C MET A 205 1.76 -9.94 -15.78
N ILE A 206 1.13 -10.99 -16.32
CA ILE A 206 0.47 -10.93 -17.63
C ILE A 206 -0.65 -9.89 -17.60
N PHE A 207 -1.48 -9.94 -16.56
CA PHE A 207 -2.57 -8.98 -16.39
C PHE A 207 -2.04 -7.55 -16.30
N GLY A 208 -1.02 -7.30 -15.48
CA GLY A 208 -0.42 -5.97 -15.32
C GLY A 208 0.15 -5.42 -16.62
N PHE A 209 0.80 -6.26 -17.43
CA PHE A 209 1.27 -5.84 -18.75
C PHE A 209 0.14 -5.52 -19.71
N LEU A 210 -0.83 -6.44 -19.85
CA LEU A 210 -1.94 -6.24 -20.78
C LEU A 210 -2.78 -5.04 -20.36
N GLN A 211 -3.22 -4.99 -19.11
CA GLN A 211 -4.06 -3.91 -18.57
C GLN A 211 -3.32 -2.57 -18.59
N GLY A 212 -2.04 -2.55 -18.21
CA GLY A 212 -1.23 -1.33 -18.22
C GLY A 212 -1.05 -0.76 -19.63
N ILE A 213 -0.73 -1.61 -20.62
CA ILE A 213 -0.61 -1.20 -22.03
C ILE A 213 -1.96 -0.74 -22.58
N LEU A 214 -3.04 -1.43 -22.26
CA LEU A 214 -4.38 -1.08 -22.74
C LEU A 214 -4.85 0.26 -22.17
N LEU A 215 -4.71 0.47 -20.86
CA LEU A 215 -5.11 1.71 -20.21
C LEU A 215 -4.23 2.89 -20.64
N TRP A 216 -2.91 2.72 -20.58
CA TRP A 216 -1.98 3.82 -20.83
C TRP A 216 -1.75 4.07 -22.32
N GLY A 217 -1.66 3.02 -23.14
CA GLY A 217 -1.40 3.10 -24.57
C GLY A 217 -2.66 3.39 -25.39
N PHE A 218 -3.74 2.67 -25.12
CA PHE A 218 -4.94 2.66 -25.96
C PHE A 218 -6.18 3.28 -25.32
N GLY A 219 -6.16 3.58 -24.02
CA GLY A 219 -7.31 4.15 -23.31
C GLY A 219 -8.48 3.18 -23.11
N ILE A 220 -8.22 1.87 -23.13
CA ILE A 220 -9.24 0.82 -22.94
C ILE A 220 -8.88 -0.08 -21.75
N SER A 221 -9.89 -0.67 -21.12
CA SER A 221 -9.71 -1.64 -20.03
C SER A 221 -10.08 -3.05 -20.49
N ILE A 222 -9.41 -4.07 -19.96
CA ILE A 222 -9.78 -5.48 -20.18
C ILE A 222 -11.18 -5.76 -19.63
N PHE A 223 -11.51 -5.16 -18.49
CA PHE A 223 -12.79 -5.32 -17.81
C PHE A 223 -13.52 -3.99 -17.79
N MET A 224 -14.05 -3.60 -18.96
CA MET A 224 -14.89 -2.42 -19.08
C MET A 224 -16.24 -2.70 -18.39
N ASN A 225 -16.59 -1.91 -17.37
CA ASN A 225 -17.88 -1.98 -16.64
C ASN A 225 -18.26 -3.37 -16.09
N ILE A 226 -17.53 -3.87 -15.09
CA ILE A 226 -18.13 -4.82 -14.13
C ILE A 226 -18.73 -4.01 -12.97
N LEU A 227 -19.78 -3.25 -13.28
CA LEU A 227 -20.86 -2.70 -12.45
C LEU A 227 -21.49 -1.49 -13.13
#